data_AF-A0A2J6Q6H7-F1
#
_entry.id   AF-A0A2J6Q6H7-F1
#
_cell.length_a   1.000
_cell.length_b   1.000
_cell.length_c   1.000
_cell.angle_alpha   90.00
_cell.angle_beta   90.00
_cell.angle_gamma   90.00
#
_symmetry.space_group_name_H-M   'P 1'
#
loop_
_entity.id
_entity.type
_entity.pdbx_description
1 polymer ?
#
loop_
_entity_poly.entity_id
_entity_poly.type
_entity_poly.pdbx_seq_one_letter_code
_entity_poly.pdbx_strand_id
1 'polypeptide(L)'
;MKIWNIEIYLLDEAGNEKPASCFTKAVYNLHPSFANPVQTFHEPPFRCENEGWGEFDMTIDLYTTEKGGKNTLTHDLNFAKGRYEAKHVVTFKNPSAALINILRESGPVPGDENGAKRKGEKVPRKKTINSVDMEKLADGLVKLGEDDLLQVVQMIHDNKSDETYTKNDIEQGEFHVDLYTLPDTLVKMLWDFVQSNSRS
;
A
#
# COMPACT_ATOMS: atom_id res chain seq x y z
N MET A 1 19.47 -29.49 -22.07
CA MET A 1 19.10 -28.42 -21.13
C MET A 1 18.06 -27.53 -21.79
N LYS A 2 17.23 -26.84 -20.99
CA LYS A 2 16.28 -25.85 -21.46
C LYS A 2 16.71 -24.48 -20.98
N ILE A 3 16.61 -23.50 -21.88
CA ILE A 3 16.75 -22.08 -21.54
C ILE A 3 15.35 -21.56 -21.22
N TRP A 4 15.24 -20.83 -20.13
CA TRP A 4 13.98 -20.22 -19.70
C TRP A 4 14.24 -18.80 -19.21
N ASN A 5 13.21 -17.96 -19.30
CA ASN A 5 13.24 -16.63 -18.73
C ASN A 5 11.91 -16.29 -18.05
N ILE A 6 11.98 -15.39 -17.07
CA ILE A 6 10.83 -14.85 -16.35
C ILE A 6 10.90 -13.32 -16.45
N GLU A 7 9.76 -12.70 -16.73
CA GLU A 7 9.59 -11.25 -16.82
C GLU A 7 8.35 -10.83 -16.02
N ILE A 8 8.37 -9.61 -15.50
CA ILE A 8 7.33 -9.11 -14.59
C ILE A 8 6.74 -7.83 -15.16
N TYR A 9 5.41 -7.86 -15.31
CA TYR A 9 4.61 -6.75 -15.81
C TYR A 9 3.49 -6.43 -14.81
N LEU A 10 3.07 -5.17 -14.79
CA LEU A 10 1.80 -4.77 -14.19
C LEU A 10 0.71 -4.89 -15.24
N LEU A 11 -0.51 -5.19 -14.80
CA LEU A 11 -1.68 -5.13 -15.66
C LEU A 11 -2.46 -3.86 -15.34
N ASP A 12 -2.81 -3.11 -16.38
CA ASP A 12 -3.74 -1.99 -16.23
C ASP A 12 -5.21 -2.46 -16.12
N GLU A 13 -6.14 -1.52 -15.90
CA GLU A 13 -7.59 -1.83 -15.78
C GLU A 13 -8.15 -2.56 -17.03
N ALA A 14 -7.58 -2.30 -18.20
CA ALA A 14 -7.96 -2.97 -19.45
C ALA A 14 -7.20 -4.29 -19.67
N GLY A 15 -6.34 -4.70 -18.74
CA GLY A 15 -5.55 -5.92 -18.79
C GLY A 15 -4.30 -5.82 -19.68
N ASN A 16 -3.88 -4.63 -20.09
CA ASN A 16 -2.67 -4.46 -20.87
C ASN A 16 -1.43 -4.49 -19.98
N GLU A 17 -0.35 -5.09 -20.50
CA GLU A 17 0.95 -5.11 -19.83
C GLU A 17 1.58 -3.71 -19.80
N LYS A 18 1.97 -3.28 -18.60
CA LYS A 18 2.75 -2.08 -18.33
C LYS A 18 4.07 -2.46 -17.66
N PRO A 19 5.15 -1.67 -17.84
CA PRO A 19 6.34 -1.83 -17.04
C PRO A 19 6.00 -1.80 -15.55
N ALA A 20 6.58 -2.71 -14.78
CA ALA A 20 6.34 -2.80 -13.34
C ALA A 20 7.13 -1.74 -12.55
N SER A 21 6.96 -0.46 -12.91
CA SER A 21 7.71 0.70 -12.41
C SER A 21 7.47 1.02 -10.93
N CYS A 22 6.41 0.48 -10.32
CA CYS A 22 6.17 0.61 -8.89
C CYS A 22 7.20 -0.15 -8.03
N PHE A 23 7.95 -1.08 -8.64
CA PHE A 23 9.04 -1.79 -8.01
C PHE A 23 10.40 -1.20 -8.41
N THR A 24 11.30 -1.13 -7.44
CA THR A 24 12.69 -0.68 -7.60
C THR A 24 13.66 -1.85 -7.72
N LYS A 25 13.23 -3.04 -7.32
CA LYS A 25 14.06 -4.25 -7.28
C LYS A 25 13.20 -5.51 -7.26
N ALA A 26 13.60 -6.51 -8.03
CA ALA A 26 13.10 -7.87 -7.97
C ALA A 26 14.25 -8.82 -7.57
N VAL A 27 13.99 -9.73 -6.64
CA VAL A 27 14.94 -10.75 -6.20
C VAL A 27 14.32 -12.12 -6.45
N TYR A 28 14.90 -12.89 -7.37
CA TYR A 28 14.51 -14.25 -7.66
C TYR A 28 15.27 -15.21 -6.75
N ASN A 29 14.54 -15.97 -5.94
CA ASN A 29 15.09 -17.00 -5.06
C ASN A 29 14.88 -18.38 -5.72
N LEU A 30 15.82 -18.74 -6.60
CA LEU A 30 15.85 -19.98 -7.36
C LEU A 30 16.15 -21.19 -6.47
N HIS A 31 16.03 -22.39 -7.03
CA HIS A 31 16.40 -23.63 -6.36
C HIS A 31 17.88 -23.61 -5.92
N PRO A 32 18.26 -24.17 -4.75
CA PRO A 32 19.64 -24.14 -4.24
C PRO A 32 20.70 -24.82 -5.12
N SER A 33 20.30 -25.60 -6.11
CA SER A 33 21.21 -26.25 -7.06
C SER A 33 21.85 -25.30 -8.07
N PHE A 34 21.32 -24.07 -8.23
CA PHE A 34 21.92 -23.06 -9.10
C PHE A 34 23.18 -22.49 -8.44
N ALA A 35 24.22 -22.22 -9.23
CA ALA A 35 25.46 -21.62 -8.72
C ALA A 35 25.23 -20.22 -8.10
N ASN A 36 24.28 -19.47 -8.66
CA ASN A 36 23.78 -18.22 -8.10
C ASN A 36 22.25 -18.32 -7.90
N PRO A 37 21.79 -18.87 -6.76
CA PRO A 37 20.37 -19.12 -6.54
C PRO A 37 19.60 -17.86 -6.16
N VAL A 38 20.26 -16.76 -5.78
CA VAL A 38 19.60 -15.48 -5.45
C VAL A 38 20.03 -14.44 -6.46
N GLN A 39 19.14 -14.08 -7.39
CA GLN A 39 19.44 -13.16 -8.48
C GLN A 39 18.63 -11.87 -8.35
N THR A 40 19.29 -10.72 -8.42
CA THR A 40 18.66 -9.41 -8.18
C THR A 40 18.69 -8.55 -9.44
N PHE A 41 17.56 -7.92 -9.76
CA PHE A 41 17.37 -7.04 -10.90
C PHE A 41 16.72 -5.73 -10.44
N HIS A 42 17.09 -4.60 -11.06
CA HIS A 42 16.69 -3.26 -10.61
C HIS A 42 15.83 -2.49 -11.61
N GLU A 43 15.65 -3.01 -12.83
CA GLU A 43 14.91 -2.32 -13.88
C GLU A 43 13.85 -3.25 -14.49
N PRO A 44 12.62 -2.76 -14.75
CA PRO A 44 11.62 -3.48 -15.51
C PRO A 44 12.14 -3.88 -16.91
N PRO A 45 11.77 -5.06 -17.44
CA PRO A 45 10.78 -6.01 -16.91
C PRO A 45 11.36 -7.02 -15.90
N PHE A 46 12.50 -6.70 -15.28
CA PHE A 46 13.20 -7.56 -14.31
C PHE A 46 13.53 -8.94 -14.88
N ARG A 47 13.95 -9.00 -16.15
CA ARG A 47 14.16 -10.24 -16.89
C ARG A 47 15.24 -11.10 -16.22
N CYS A 48 14.83 -12.26 -15.72
CA CYS A 48 15.71 -13.31 -15.21
C CYS A 48 15.81 -14.42 -16.27
N GLU A 49 17.02 -14.76 -16.71
CA GLU A 49 17.26 -15.79 -17.73
C GLU A 49 18.31 -16.78 -17.24
N ASN A 50 18.00 -18.07 -17.32
CA ASN A 50 18.89 -19.13 -16.87
C ASN A 50 18.69 -20.40 -17.72
N GLU A 51 19.60 -21.35 -17.55
CA GLU A 51 19.55 -22.68 -18.18
C GLU A 51 19.40 -23.76 -17.10
N GLY A 52 18.54 -24.75 -17.32
CA GLY A 52 18.30 -25.82 -16.37
C GLY A 52 17.68 -27.07 -16.99
N TRP A 53 17.52 -28.11 -16.18
CA TRP A 53 16.93 -29.39 -16.59
C TRP A 53 15.67 -29.77 -15.81
N GLY A 54 15.41 -29.12 -14.66
CA GLY A 54 14.31 -29.43 -13.77
C GLY A 54 13.27 -28.31 -13.68
N GLU A 55 12.08 -28.70 -13.25
CA GLU A 55 10.96 -27.83 -12.84
C GLU A 55 11.05 -27.63 -11.32
N PHE A 56 10.67 -26.46 -10.81
CA PHE A 56 10.74 -26.16 -9.38
C PHE A 56 9.90 -24.95 -9.00
N ASP A 57 9.46 -24.94 -7.74
CA ASP A 57 8.88 -23.76 -7.10
C ASP A 57 9.98 -22.80 -6.67
N MET A 58 9.72 -21.51 -6.83
CA MET A 58 10.59 -20.42 -6.39
C MET A 58 9.77 -19.27 -5.81
N THR A 59 10.46 -18.32 -5.18
CA THR A 59 9.86 -17.05 -4.77
C THR A 59 10.50 -15.87 -5.47
N ILE A 60 9.71 -14.84 -5.71
CA ILE A 60 10.14 -13.57 -6.30
C ILE A 60 9.79 -12.47 -5.30
N ASP A 61 10.80 -11.87 -4.70
CA ASP A 61 10.64 -10.75 -3.77
C ASP A 61 10.72 -9.42 -4.54
N LEU A 62 9.61 -8.69 -4.55
CA LEU A 62 9.45 -7.39 -5.21
C LEU A 62 9.48 -6.27 -4.17
N TYR A 63 10.32 -5.26 -4.39
CA TYR A 63 10.51 -4.16 -3.45
C TYR A 63 10.05 -2.85 -4.07
N THR A 64 9.22 -2.10 -3.37
CA THR A 64 8.84 -0.72 -3.75
C THR A 64 9.86 0.29 -3.22
N THR A 65 9.58 1.58 -3.37
CA THR A 65 10.34 2.67 -2.73
C THR A 65 10.14 2.75 -1.21
N GLU A 66 9.23 1.96 -0.65
CA GLU A 66 8.83 2.05 0.76
C GLU A 66 9.71 1.21 1.66
N LYS A 67 9.99 1.74 2.85
CA LYS A 67 10.73 1.00 3.88
C LYS A 67 9.89 -0.21 4.32
N GLY A 68 10.36 -1.41 4.00
CA GLY A 68 9.63 -2.65 4.28
C GLY A 68 8.58 -3.01 3.23
N GLY A 69 8.50 -2.29 2.10
CA GLY A 69 7.58 -2.55 0.98
C GLY A 69 7.94 -3.78 0.14
N LYS A 70 8.23 -4.90 0.80
CA LYS A 70 8.56 -6.18 0.17
C LYS A 70 7.28 -6.99 -0.05
N ASN A 71 7.07 -7.43 -1.29
CA ASN A 71 5.99 -8.31 -1.69
C ASN A 71 6.58 -9.60 -2.25
N THR A 72 6.21 -10.75 -1.69
CA THR A 72 6.74 -12.05 -2.12
C THR A 72 5.71 -12.77 -2.98
N LEU A 73 6.09 -13.12 -4.21
CA LEU A 73 5.29 -13.95 -5.12
C LEU A 73 5.83 -15.38 -5.11
N THR A 74 4.95 -16.38 -5.08
CA THR A 74 5.32 -17.78 -5.33
C THR A 74 5.14 -18.10 -6.80
N HIS A 75 6.14 -18.70 -7.43
CA HIS A 75 6.11 -19.02 -8.85
C HIS A 75 6.57 -20.47 -9.08
N ASP A 76 5.76 -21.23 -9.81
CA ASP A 76 6.12 -22.57 -10.29
C ASP A 76 6.75 -22.44 -11.67
N LEU A 77 8.02 -22.83 -11.80
CA LEU A 77 8.69 -22.98 -13.08
C LEU A 77 8.44 -24.39 -13.62
N ASN A 78 7.58 -24.50 -14.63
CA ASN A 78 7.32 -25.76 -15.32
C ASN A 78 7.45 -25.64 -16.83
N PHE A 79 7.51 -26.78 -17.51
CA PHE A 79 7.68 -26.87 -18.96
C PHE A 79 6.47 -27.48 -19.66
N ALA A 80 5.30 -27.45 -19.03
CA ALA A 80 4.05 -27.94 -19.63
C ALA A 80 3.65 -27.13 -20.88
N LYS A 81 4.00 -25.83 -20.91
CA LYS A 81 3.80 -24.94 -22.06
C LYS A 81 5.10 -24.20 -22.38
N GLY A 82 5.32 -23.86 -23.65
CA GLY A 82 6.48 -23.06 -24.08
C GLY A 82 6.44 -21.60 -23.60
N ARG A 83 5.25 -21.10 -23.22
CA ARG A 83 5.01 -19.82 -22.55
C ARG A 83 3.74 -19.95 -21.72
N TYR A 84 3.74 -19.37 -20.52
CA TYR A 84 2.57 -19.21 -19.67
C TYR A 84 2.69 -17.91 -18.88
N GLU A 85 1.58 -17.53 -18.23
CA GLU A 85 1.50 -16.37 -17.35
C GLU A 85 0.96 -16.81 -15.99
N ALA A 86 1.47 -16.20 -14.92
CA ALA A 86 0.97 -16.35 -13.55
C ALA A 86 0.53 -14.97 -13.05
N LYS A 87 -0.76 -14.81 -12.73
CA LYS A 87 -1.32 -13.54 -12.26
C LYS A 87 -1.34 -13.51 -10.74
N HIS A 88 -0.82 -12.44 -10.16
CA HIS A 88 -0.77 -12.22 -8.72
C HIS A 88 -1.41 -10.87 -8.38
N VAL A 89 -2.20 -10.84 -7.33
CA VAL A 89 -2.72 -9.60 -6.76
C VAL A 89 -1.76 -9.15 -5.66
N VAL A 90 -1.30 -7.90 -5.75
CA VAL A 90 -0.41 -7.28 -4.77
C VAL A 90 -1.15 -6.13 -4.10
N THR A 91 -1.21 -6.13 -2.76
CA THR A 91 -1.88 -5.10 -1.97
C THR A 91 -0.84 -4.23 -1.26
N PHE A 92 -0.81 -2.94 -1.60
CA PHE A 92 0.02 -1.97 -0.90
C PHE A 92 -0.78 -1.37 0.27
N LYS A 93 -0.30 -1.58 1.50
CA LYS A 93 -0.93 -1.02 2.71
C LYS A 93 -0.31 0.33 3.01
N ASN A 94 -1.14 1.36 3.12
CA ASN A 94 -0.72 2.74 3.39
C ASN A 94 0.39 3.25 2.45
N PRO A 95 0.20 3.17 1.12
CA PRO A 95 1.22 3.58 0.19
C PRO A 95 1.50 5.08 0.30
N SER A 96 2.77 5.44 0.28
CA SER A 96 3.28 6.81 0.17
C SER A 96 2.72 7.51 -1.07
N ALA A 97 2.60 8.83 -1.00
CA ALA A 97 2.14 9.65 -2.13
C ALA A 97 2.99 9.43 -3.40
N ALA A 98 4.29 9.16 -3.25
CA ALA A 98 5.17 8.82 -4.36
C ALA A 98 4.76 7.50 -5.03
N LEU A 99 4.52 6.44 -4.24
CA LEU A 99 4.09 5.14 -4.76
C LEU A 99 2.69 5.24 -5.39
N ILE A 100 1.76 5.96 -4.76
CA ILE A 100 0.42 6.23 -5.31
C ILE A 100 0.52 6.90 -6.68
N ASN A 101 1.38 7.91 -6.83
CA ASN A 101 1.54 8.59 -8.11
C ASN A 101 2.06 7.67 -9.22
N ILE A 102 2.96 6.74 -8.90
CA ILE A 102 3.45 5.74 -9.85
C ILE A 102 2.34 4.74 -10.19
N LEU A 103 1.60 4.23 -9.20
CA LEU A 103 0.49 3.29 -9.40
C LEU A 103 -0.63 3.88 -10.25
N ARG A 104 -0.85 5.20 -10.17
CA ARG A 104 -1.83 5.92 -11.01
C ARG A 104 -1.57 5.76 -12.51
N GLU A 105 -0.32 5.54 -12.92
CA GLU A 105 0.01 5.32 -14.33
C GLU A 105 -0.52 3.98 -14.86
N SER A 106 -0.74 3.01 -13.97
CA SER A 106 -1.29 1.69 -14.28
C SER A 106 -2.79 1.57 -14.04
N GLY A 107 -3.43 2.46 -13.29
CA GLY A 107 -4.87 2.39 -13.05
C GLY A 107 -5.34 3.37 -11.97
N PRO A 108 -6.65 3.42 -11.70
CA PRO A 108 -7.19 4.25 -10.64
C PRO A 108 -6.63 3.82 -9.27
N VAL A 109 -6.27 4.81 -8.47
CA VAL A 109 -5.83 4.63 -7.08
C VAL A 109 -6.90 5.16 -6.13
N PRO A 110 -6.99 4.64 -4.88
CA PRO A 110 -7.96 5.13 -3.91
C PRO A 110 -7.90 6.66 -3.78
N GLY A 111 -9.06 7.32 -3.92
CA GLY A 111 -9.19 8.77 -3.95
C GLY A 111 -9.33 9.41 -5.35
N ASP A 112 -9.10 8.67 -6.44
CA ASP A 112 -9.30 9.17 -7.81
C ASP A 112 -10.79 9.21 -8.24
N GLU A 113 -11.71 8.53 -7.52
CA GLU A 113 -13.17 8.57 -7.79
C GLU A 113 -13.79 9.97 -7.61
N ASN A 114 -13.16 10.85 -6.84
CA ASN A 114 -13.52 12.26 -6.76
C ASN A 114 -12.69 13.08 -7.76
N GLY A 115 -12.97 12.84 -9.05
CA GLY A 115 -12.42 13.48 -10.25
C GLY A 115 -11.46 14.65 -10.05
N ALA A 116 -10.16 14.37 -10.09
CA ALA A 116 -9.12 15.38 -10.29
C ALA A 116 -8.49 15.20 -11.69
N LYS A 117 -9.06 15.91 -12.67
CA LYS A 117 -8.51 16.06 -14.02
C LYS A 117 -7.09 16.67 -13.97
N ARG A 118 -6.17 15.98 -14.64
CA ARG A 118 -5.09 16.45 -15.55
C ARG A 118 -4.30 17.74 -15.23
N LYS A 119 -2.98 17.53 -15.22
CA LYS A 119 -1.86 18.35 -15.76
C LYS A 119 -1.63 19.75 -15.19
N GLY A 120 -0.48 19.87 -14.53
CA GLY A 120 0.54 20.87 -14.84
C GLY A 120 0.05 22.29 -15.09
N GLU A 121 -0.29 23.00 -14.02
CA GLU A 121 -0.30 24.47 -14.00
C GLU A 121 -0.09 24.92 -12.55
N LYS A 122 0.73 25.96 -12.37
CA LYS A 122 0.89 26.64 -11.07
C LYS A 122 -0.45 27.29 -10.71
N VAL A 123 -1.23 26.72 -9.81
CA VAL A 123 -2.45 27.35 -9.29
C VAL A 123 -2.73 26.89 -7.85
N PRO A 124 -3.51 27.65 -7.06
CA PRO A 124 -3.12 28.17 -5.77
C PRO A 124 -3.75 27.34 -4.65
N ARG A 125 -3.35 27.60 -3.40
CA ARG A 125 -4.10 27.18 -2.22
C ARG A 125 -5.60 27.49 -2.42
N LYS A 126 -6.44 26.48 -2.55
CA LYS A 126 -7.89 26.63 -2.45
C LYS A 126 -8.42 25.71 -1.36
N LYS A 127 -8.49 26.32 -0.17
CA LYS A 127 -9.52 26.09 0.86
C LYS A 127 -10.90 26.00 0.18
N THR A 128 -11.90 25.20 0.55
CA THR A 128 -12.18 24.31 1.69
C THR A 128 -13.59 23.74 1.44
N ILE A 129 -13.89 22.57 2.02
CA ILE A 129 -15.09 22.17 2.80
C ILE A 129 -14.84 20.67 3.08
N ASN A 130 -14.35 20.15 4.20
CA ASN A 130 -14.04 20.64 5.54
C ASN A 130 -12.59 20.26 5.86
N SER A 131 -11.69 21.23 5.98
CA SER A 131 -10.28 20.96 6.29
C SER A 131 -10.13 20.68 7.79
N VAL A 132 -10.37 19.44 8.19
CA VAL A 132 -9.89 18.96 9.49
C VAL A 132 -8.37 18.86 9.39
N ASP A 133 -7.69 19.64 10.21
CA ASP A 133 -6.24 19.65 10.30
C ASP A 133 -5.84 18.45 11.17
N MET A 134 -5.43 17.36 10.53
CA MET A 134 -5.15 16.08 11.20
C MET A 134 -4.06 16.18 12.26
N GLU A 135 -3.09 17.08 12.04
CA GLU A 135 -2.03 17.35 13.00
C GLU A 135 -2.60 17.99 14.28
N LYS A 136 -3.50 18.98 14.10
CA LYS A 136 -4.20 19.59 15.25
C LYS A 136 -5.21 18.65 15.91
N LEU A 137 -5.83 17.76 15.14
CA LEU A 137 -6.73 16.77 15.68
C LEU A 137 -5.96 15.82 16.61
N ALA A 138 -4.83 15.28 16.14
CA ALA A 138 -3.95 14.43 16.93
C ALA A 138 -3.47 15.15 18.22
N ASP A 139 -2.99 16.39 18.08
CA ASP A 139 -2.56 17.21 19.21
C ASP A 139 -3.68 17.46 20.22
N GLY A 140 -4.92 17.61 19.75
CA GLY A 140 -6.06 17.84 20.62
C GLY A 140 -6.50 16.57 21.35
N LEU A 141 -6.50 15.42 20.66
CA LEU A 141 -6.84 14.13 21.25
C LEU A 141 -5.92 13.76 22.42
N VAL A 142 -4.61 14.03 22.30
CA VAL A 142 -3.62 13.74 23.36
C VAL A 142 -3.79 14.66 24.59
N LYS A 143 -4.49 15.79 24.44
CA LYS A 143 -4.73 16.77 25.52
C LYS A 143 -6.05 16.56 26.25
N LEU A 144 -6.88 15.62 25.81
CA LEU A 144 -8.16 15.32 26.43
C LEU A 144 -7.98 14.67 27.81
N GLY A 145 -8.92 14.92 28.72
CA GLY A 145 -8.98 14.25 30.01
C GLY A 145 -9.44 12.79 29.89
N GLU A 146 -9.32 12.03 30.98
CA GLU A 146 -9.69 10.61 31.01
C GLU A 146 -11.15 10.36 30.60
N ASP A 147 -12.09 11.16 31.12
CA ASP A 147 -13.52 11.06 30.80
C ASP A 147 -13.81 11.34 29.31
N ASP A 148 -13.09 12.29 28.73
CA ASP A 148 -13.24 12.67 27.32
C ASP A 148 -12.61 11.66 26.36
N LEU A 149 -11.49 11.05 26.78
CA LEU A 149 -10.84 9.98 26.04
C LEU A 149 -11.75 8.75 25.94
N LEU A 150 -12.47 8.40 27.02
CA LEU A 150 -13.47 7.34 26.99
C LEU A 150 -14.59 7.64 25.99
N GLN A 151 -15.04 8.89 25.93
CA GLN A 151 -16.06 9.31 24.95
C GLN A 151 -15.54 9.25 23.50
N VAL A 152 -14.27 9.59 23.26
CA VAL A 152 -13.61 9.43 21.95
C VAL A 152 -13.54 7.95 21.54
N VAL A 153 -13.11 7.06 22.45
CA VAL A 153 -13.05 5.62 22.19
C VAL A 153 -14.42 5.07 21.83
N GLN A 154 -15.46 5.49 22.56
CA GLN A 154 -16.85 5.12 22.28
C GLN A 154 -17.30 5.63 20.91
N MET A 155 -17.04 6.90 20.59
CA MET A 155 -17.34 7.48 19.27
C MET A 155 -16.70 6.69 18.12
N ILE A 156 -15.44 6.29 18.28
CA ILE A 156 -14.73 5.47 17.29
C ILE A 156 -15.36 4.09 17.20
N HIS A 157 -15.68 3.44 18.32
CA HIS A 157 -16.29 2.12 18.32
C HIS A 157 -17.66 2.09 17.61
N ASP A 158 -18.46 3.14 17.81
CA ASP A 158 -19.83 3.23 17.28
C ASP A 158 -19.89 3.62 15.80
N ASN A 159 -18.82 4.24 15.27
CA ASN A 159 -18.79 4.78 13.91
C ASN A 159 -17.60 4.30 13.07
N LYS A 160 -16.85 3.29 13.55
CA LYS A 160 -15.78 2.66 12.77
C LYS A 160 -16.35 1.97 11.52
N SER A 161 -15.51 1.88 10.50
CA SER A 161 -15.76 1.10 9.29
C SER A 161 -14.81 -0.10 9.22
N ASP A 162 -15.01 -0.99 8.25
CA ASP A 162 -14.10 -2.14 8.03
C ASP A 162 -12.68 -1.70 7.64
N GLU A 163 -12.50 -0.46 7.19
CA GLU A 163 -11.20 0.13 6.85
C GLU A 163 -10.52 0.81 8.05
N THR A 164 -11.24 0.98 9.16
CA THR A 164 -10.75 1.68 10.35
C THR A 164 -9.82 0.80 11.17
N TYR A 165 -8.59 1.28 11.37
CA TYR A 165 -7.60 0.59 12.18
C TYR A 165 -7.59 1.12 13.63
N THR A 166 -7.93 0.22 14.55
CA THR A 166 -7.82 0.44 16.00
C THR A 166 -7.13 -0.76 16.64
N LYS A 167 -6.23 -0.51 17.58
CA LYS A 167 -5.64 -1.54 18.45
C LYS A 167 -5.92 -1.19 19.89
N ASN A 168 -6.57 -2.10 20.61
CA ASN A 168 -6.86 -1.96 22.03
C ASN A 168 -5.89 -2.85 22.84
N ASP A 169 -5.06 -2.24 23.67
CA ASP A 169 -4.13 -2.90 24.56
C ASP A 169 -4.67 -2.83 25.99
N ILE A 170 -5.43 -3.86 26.38
CA ILE A 170 -6.15 -3.90 27.66
C ILE A 170 -5.18 -4.08 28.84
N GLU A 171 -4.01 -4.69 28.62
CA GLU A 171 -3.02 -4.94 29.67
C GLU A 171 -2.27 -3.65 30.05
N GLN A 172 -2.04 -2.77 29.07
CA GLN A 172 -1.39 -1.47 29.31
C GLN A 172 -2.37 -0.30 29.45
N GLY A 173 -3.66 -0.53 29.19
CA GLY A 173 -4.67 0.53 29.19
C GLY A 173 -4.50 1.50 28.01
N GLU A 174 -3.88 1.06 26.91
CA GLU A 174 -3.56 1.91 25.77
C GLU A 174 -4.51 1.65 24.59
N PHE A 175 -5.08 2.72 24.05
CA PHE A 175 -5.91 2.67 22.84
C PHE A 175 -5.20 3.38 21.69
N HIS A 176 -4.85 2.62 20.66
CA HIS A 176 -4.21 3.13 19.45
C HIS A 176 -5.23 3.24 18.32
N VAL A 177 -5.25 4.38 17.65
CA VAL A 177 -6.10 4.64 16.48
C VAL A 177 -5.31 5.33 15.38
N ASP A 178 -5.50 4.90 14.14
CA ASP A 178 -4.95 5.59 12.98
C ASP A 178 -5.99 6.57 12.41
N LEU A 179 -5.72 7.87 12.59
CA LEU A 179 -6.64 8.96 12.19
C LEU A 179 -6.88 9.02 10.67
N TYR A 180 -5.97 8.50 9.85
CA TYR A 180 -6.12 8.49 8.39
C TYR A 180 -6.97 7.34 7.88
N THR A 181 -7.31 6.39 8.76
CA THR A 181 -8.20 5.26 8.46
C THR A 181 -9.63 5.49 8.94
N LEU A 182 -9.88 6.65 9.54
CA LEU A 182 -11.20 7.02 10.02
C LEU A 182 -12.05 7.58 8.86
N PRO A 183 -13.34 7.21 8.78
CA PRO A 183 -14.26 7.83 7.84
C PRO A 183 -14.29 9.35 8.01
N ASP A 184 -14.43 10.11 6.92
CA ASP A 184 -14.49 11.58 6.95
C ASP A 184 -15.54 12.12 7.93
N THR A 185 -16.65 11.41 8.07
CA THR A 185 -17.72 11.70 9.03
C THR A 185 -17.23 11.58 10.47
N LEU A 186 -16.48 10.53 10.79
CA LEU A 186 -15.89 10.29 12.11
C LEU A 186 -14.77 11.29 12.42
N VAL A 187 -13.89 11.56 11.46
CA VAL A 187 -12.86 12.61 11.56
C VAL A 187 -13.50 13.95 11.94
N LYS A 188 -14.59 14.33 11.27
CA LYS A 188 -15.30 15.58 11.55
C LYS A 188 -15.92 15.58 12.94
N MET A 189 -16.55 14.47 13.36
CA MET A 189 -17.13 14.35 14.71
C MET A 189 -16.06 14.49 15.79
N LEU A 190 -14.91 13.83 15.64
CA LEU A 190 -13.79 13.94 16.58
C LEU A 190 -13.21 15.36 16.60
N TRP A 191 -13.11 16.00 15.45
CA TRP A 191 -12.64 17.38 15.33
C TRP A 191 -13.56 18.38 16.04
N ASP A 192 -14.87 18.26 15.85
CA ASP A 192 -15.84 19.11 16.51
C ASP A 192 -15.82 18.88 18.03
N PHE A 193 -15.68 17.62 18.47
CA PHE A 193 -15.57 17.25 19.88
C PHE A 193 -14.31 17.84 20.55
N VAL A 194 -13.14 17.68 19.92
CA VAL A 194 -11.88 18.24 20.39
C VAL A 194 -11.94 19.77 20.47
N GLN A 195 -12.57 20.43 19.50
CA GLN A 195 -12.74 21.88 19.52
C GLN A 195 -13.70 22.36 20.60
N SER A 196 -14.77 21.61 20.92
CA SER A 196 -15.66 21.96 22.02
C SER A 196 -14.97 21.86 23.37
N ASN A 197 -14.13 20.84 23.58
CA ASN A 197 -13.41 20.67 24.84
C ASN A 197 -12.20 21.58 25.00
N SER A 198 -11.56 22.00 23.91
CA SER A 198 -10.45 22.97 23.98
C SER A 198 -10.88 24.38 24.43
N ARG A 199 -12.19 24.63 24.60
CA ARG A 199 -12.77 25.93 25.00
C ARG A 199 -13.39 25.91 26.41
N SER A 200 -13.36 24.79 27.11
CA SER A 200 -13.76 24.68 28.51
C SER A 200 -12.56 24.70 29.45
#